data_AF-A0A8E2EC75-F1
#
_entry.id   AF-A0A8E2EC75-F1
#
_cell.length_a   1.000
_cell.length_b   1.000
_cell.length_c   1.000
_cell.angle_alpha   90.00
_cell.angle_beta   90.00
_cell.angle_gamma   90.00
#
_symmetry.space_group_name_H-M   'P 1'
#
loop_
_entity.id
_entity.type
_entity.pdbx_description
1 polymer ?
#
loop_
_entity_poly.entity_id
_entity_poly.type
_entity_poly.pdbx_seq_one_letter_code
_entity_poly.pdbx_strand_id
1 'polypeptide(L)'
;YTALSYVWGAPKGIKPITVNGSLFFVTEKLYHALQHLRFEDIAPAIWINSICIDQANDIENPEQVRLMGSIYSNTVRVIVWLGLPT
;
A
#
# COMPACT_ATOMS: atom_id res chain seq x y z
N TYR A 1 7.17 8.65 -7.48
CA TYR A 1 6.96 7.32 -6.86
C TYR A 1 5.87 6.58 -7.63
N THR A 2 5.76 5.25 -7.46
CA THR A 2 4.65 4.44 -7.98
C THR A 2 3.62 4.26 -6.86
N ALA A 3 2.32 4.44 -7.11
CA ALA A 3 1.30 4.12 -6.11
C ALA A 3 0.80 2.69 -6.25
N LEU A 4 0.55 2.02 -5.13
CA LEU A 4 -0.14 0.73 -5.10
C LEU A 4 -1.60 0.93 -4.69
N SER A 5 -2.52 0.49 -5.54
CA SER A 5 -3.94 0.38 -5.23
C SER A 5 -4.31 -1.08 -5.03
N TYR A 6 -4.84 -1.43 -3.86
CA TYR A 6 -5.22 -2.80 -3.52
C TYR A 6 -6.43 -2.80 -2.58
N VAL A 7 -7.17 -3.89 -2.56
CA VAL A 7 -8.29 -4.06 -1.62
C VAL A 7 -7.74 -4.36 -0.22
N TRP A 8 -7.98 -3.46 0.72
CA TRP A 8 -7.56 -3.62 2.13
C TRP A 8 -8.11 -4.93 2.74
N GLY A 9 -9.41 -5.18 2.59
CA GLY A 9 -10.10 -6.38 3.08
C GLY A 9 -10.22 -6.45 4.62
N ALA A 10 -10.81 -7.53 5.15
CA ALA A 10 -10.78 -7.76 6.59
C ALA A 10 -9.34 -8.04 7.06
N PRO A 11 -8.92 -7.60 8.26
CA PRO A 11 -7.57 -7.83 8.81
C PRO A 11 -7.34 -9.29 9.26
N LYS A 12 -7.82 -10.27 8.49
CA LYS A 12 -7.50 -11.68 8.70
C LYS A 12 -6.08 -11.92 8.21
N GLY A 13 -5.21 -12.35 9.12
CA GLY A 13 -3.82 -12.65 8.81
C GLY A 13 -2.99 -11.39 8.64
N ILE A 14 -2.28 -10.99 9.70
CA ILE A 14 -1.22 -10.00 9.61
C ILE A 14 0.11 -10.71 9.30
N LYS A 15 0.90 -10.12 8.41
CA LYS A 15 2.23 -10.59 8.02
C LYS A 15 3.26 -9.51 8.32
N PRO A 16 4.45 -9.89 8.82
CA PRO A 16 5.50 -8.93 9.12
C PRO A 16 6.19 -8.46 7.82
N ILE A 17 6.51 -7.18 7.77
CA ILE A 17 7.44 -6.55 6.83
C ILE A 17 8.39 -5.63 7.59
N THR A 18 9.48 -5.23 6.95
CA THR A 18 10.42 -4.25 7.50
C THR A 18 10.27 -2.94 6.76
N VAL A 19 10.03 -1.85 7.50
CA VAL A 19 9.95 -0.47 6.98
C VAL A 19 10.97 0.37 7.74
N ASN A 20 11.96 0.94 7.06
CA ASN A 20 13.05 1.73 7.67
C ASN A 20 13.73 1.03 8.86
N GLY A 21 13.93 -0.28 8.77
CA GLY A 21 14.55 -1.09 9.84
C GLY A 21 13.63 -1.46 11.00
N SER A 22 12.38 -1.00 11.00
CA SER A 22 11.38 -1.32 12.02
C SER A 22 10.39 -2.37 11.51
N LEU A 23 9.93 -3.24 12.43
CA LEU A 23 8.92 -4.26 12.14
C LEU A 23 7.55 -3.60 12.00
N PHE A 24 6.87 -3.86 10.88
CA PHE A 24 5.54 -3.37 10.59
C PHE A 24 4.64 -4.52 10.15
N PHE A 25 3.38 -4.53 10.57
CA PHE A 25 2.44 -5.59 10.26
C PHE A 25 1.45 -5.13 9.19
N VAL A 26 1.34 -5.90 8.11
CA VAL A 26 0.44 -5.63 6.98
C VAL A 26 -0.56 -6.77 6.79
N THR A 27 -1.66 -6.51 6.09
CA THR A 27 -2.59 -7.57 5.69
C THR A 27 -1.90 -8.58 4.76
N GLU A 28 -2.39 -9.82 4.77
CA GLU A 28 -1.90 -10.86 3.85
C GLU A 28 -1.97 -10.44 2.38
N LYS A 29 -3.01 -9.70 1.99
CA LYS A 29 -3.16 -9.16 0.63
C LYS A 29 -2.03 -8.23 0.24
N LEU A 30 -1.68 -7.29 1.12
CA LEU A 30 -0.57 -6.36 0.89
C LEU A 30 0.77 -7.10 0.89
N TYR A 31 0.93 -8.08 1.77
CA TYR A 31 2.14 -8.91 1.80
C TYR A 31 2.37 -9.60 0.45
N HIS A 32 1.35 -10.27 -0.09
CA HIS A 32 1.45 -10.92 -1.40
C HIS A 32 1.71 -9.93 -2.53
N ALA A 33 1.04 -8.77 -2.53
CA ALA A 33 1.29 -7.71 -3.51
C ALA A 33 2.76 -7.26 -3.48
N LEU A 34 3.32 -7.00 -2.29
CA LEU A 34 4.71 -6.60 -2.11
C LEU A 34 5.70 -7.67 -2.59
N GLN A 35 5.41 -8.96 -2.35
CA GLN A 35 6.26 -10.04 -2.85
C GLN A 35 6.30 -10.08 -4.39
N HIS A 36 5.15 -9.88 -5.06
CA HIS A 36 5.08 -9.85 -6.52
C HIS A 36 5.81 -8.63 -7.09
N LEU A 37 5.62 -7.45 -6.48
CA LEU A 37 6.28 -6.23 -6.91
C LEU A 37 7.80 -6.25 -6.74
N ARG A 38 8.32 -7.02 -5.78
CA ARG A 38 9.77 -7.25 -5.61
C ARG A 38 10.35 -8.10 -6.73
N PHE A 39 9.59 -9.03 -7.28
CA PHE A 39 10.08 -9.95 -8.31
C PHE A 39 10.25 -9.29 -9.68
N GLU A 40 9.42 -8.29 -9.98
CA GLU A 40 9.45 -7.65 -11.31
C GLU A 40 10.54 -6.57 -11.46
N ASP A 41 11.38 -6.31 -10.45
CA ASP A 41 12.44 -5.28 -10.46
C ASP A 41 11.90 -3.86 -10.77
N ILE A 42 10.60 -3.68 -10.53
CA ILE A 42 9.81 -2.64 -11.17
C ILE A 42 9.89 -1.29 -10.45
N ALA A 43 10.24 -1.20 -9.16
CA ALA A 43 10.04 0.06 -8.43
C ALA A 43 11.12 0.41 -7.39
N PRO A 44 11.86 1.53 -7.58
CA PRO A 44 12.75 2.06 -6.54
C PRO A 44 11.98 2.76 -5.40
N ALA A 45 10.71 3.16 -5.60
CA ALA A 45 9.88 3.76 -4.54
C ALA A 45 8.38 3.52 -4.78
N ILE A 46 7.75 2.77 -3.88
CA ILE A 46 6.31 2.47 -3.89
C ILE A 46 5.64 3.22 -2.73
N TRP A 47 4.57 3.95 -3.03
CA TRP A 47 3.71 4.57 -2.05
C TRP A 47 2.50 3.68 -1.77
N ILE A 48 2.23 3.43 -0.50
CA ILE A 48 1.21 2.50 -0.03
C ILE A 48 0.45 3.18 1.11
N ASN A 49 -0.84 3.42 0.91
CA ASN A 49 -1.69 4.23 1.78
C ASN A 49 -1.62 3.71 3.22
N SER A 50 -1.70 2.40 3.42
CA SER A 50 -1.68 1.73 4.72
C SER A 50 -0.36 1.86 5.50
N ILE A 51 0.72 2.28 4.84
CA ILE A 51 2.05 2.45 5.43
C ILE A 51 2.41 3.94 5.51
N CYS A 52 2.07 4.71 4.48
CA CYS A 52 2.43 6.11 4.35
C CYS A 52 1.44 7.08 5.00
N ILE A 53 0.24 6.62 5.35
CA ILE A 53 -0.79 7.42 6.05
C ILE A 53 -0.94 6.86 7.46
N ASP A 54 -0.88 7.75 8.44
CA ASP A 54 -1.19 7.43 9.83
C ASP A 54 -2.67 7.03 9.96
N GLN A 55 -2.90 5.72 10.12
CA GLN A 55 -4.22 5.11 10.27
C GLN A 55 -4.82 5.34 11.67
N ALA A 56 -4.03 5.81 12.65
CA ALA A 56 -4.56 6.07 13.99
C ALA A 56 -5.48 7.31 14.03
N ASN A 57 -5.49 8.10 12.95
CA ASN A 57 -6.32 9.29 12.78
C ASN A 57 -7.49 9.05 11.80
N ASP A 58 -8.01 7.81 11.78
CA ASP A 58 -9.05 7.23 10.90
C ASP A 58 -10.47 7.81 11.08
N ILE A 59 -10.59 9.08 11.45
CA ILE A 59 -11.81 9.81 11.10
C ILE A 59 -11.62 10.12 9.62
N GLU A 60 -12.50 9.62 8.74
CA GLU A 60 -12.56 9.97 7.32
C GLU A 60 -12.39 11.49 7.14
N ASN A 61 -11.13 11.90 7.02
CA ASN A 61 -10.81 13.30 7.03
C ASN A 61 -10.89 13.73 5.56
N PRO A 62 -11.79 14.64 5.20
CA PRO A 62 -11.90 15.11 3.82
C PRO A 62 -10.56 15.64 3.28
N GLU A 63 -9.66 16.10 4.15
CA GLU A 63 -8.29 16.46 3.79
C GLU A 63 -7.45 15.27 3.33
N GLN A 64 -7.55 14.10 3.98
CA GLN A 64 -6.83 12.88 3.58
C GLN A 64 -7.37 12.33 2.24
N VAL A 65 -8.68 12.38 2.03
CA VAL A 65 -9.30 12.00 0.74
C VAL A 65 -8.86 12.96 -0.37
N ARG A 66 -8.80 14.27 -0.09
CA ARG A 66 -8.27 15.26 -1.04
C ARG A 66 -6.80 15.02 -1.36
N LEU A 67 -6.01 14.64 -0.36
CA LEU A 67 -4.60 14.26 -0.52
C LEU A 67 -4.45 13.02 -1.41
N MET A 68 -5.34 12.03 -1.31
CA MET A 68 -5.31 10.88 -2.23
C MET A 68 -5.38 11.32 -3.69
N GLY A 69 -6.28 12.25 -4.03
CA GLY A 69 -6.38 12.79 -5.39
C GLY A 69 -5.06 13.38 -5.88
N SER A 70 -4.40 14.20 -5.05
CA SER A 70 -3.08 14.77 -5.38
C SER A 70 -1.98 13.71 -5.47
N ILE A 71 -1.98 12.73 -4.56
CA ILE A 71 -0.97 11.67 -4.49
C ILE A 71 -1.05 10.80 -5.75
N TYR A 72 -2.24 10.30 -6.12
CA TYR A 72 -2.40 9.51 -7.34
C TYR A 72 -2.06 10.33 -8.59
N SER A 73 -2.43 11.62 -8.64
CA SER A 73 -2.13 12.50 -9.78
C SER A 73 -0.63 12.77 -9.96
N ASN A 74 0.15 12.75 -8.87
CA ASN A 74 1.60 12.99 -8.89
C ASN A 74 2.43 11.69 -8.99
N THR A 75 1.78 10.53 -9.17
CA THR A 75 2.49 9.26 -9.37
C THR A 75 2.93 9.09 -10.81
N VAL A 76 4.09 8.45 -11.00
CA VAL A 76 4.56 8.09 -12.36
C VAL A 76 3.64 7.04 -12.99
N ARG A 77 3.09 6.16 -12.15
CA ARG A 77 2.08 5.17 -12.49
C ARG A 77 1.40 4.65 -11.23
N VAL A 78 0.26 4.00 -11.44
CA VAL A 78 -0.49 3.29 -10.42
C VAL A 78 -0.49 1.81 -10.77
N ILE A 79 -0.12 0.96 -9.81
CA ILE A 79 -0.26 -0.49 -9.92
C ILE A 79 -1.52 -0.91 -9.19
N VAL A 80 -2.39 -1.64 -9.88
CA VAL A 80 -3.63 -2.18 -9.31
C VAL A 80 -3.42 -3.65 -9.00
N TRP A 81 -3.51 -4.04 -7.73
CA TRP A 81 -3.38 -5.41 -7.28
C TRP A 81 -4.76 -6.05 -7.10
N LEU A 82 -5.06 -7.04 -7.94
CA LEU A 82 -6.34 -7.75 -7.94
C LEU A 82 -6.35 -9.01 -7.06
N GLY A 83 -5.17 -9.46 -6.61
CA GLY A 83 -5.02 -10.69 -5.83
C GLY A 83 -4.20 -11.74 -6.56
N LEU A 84 -3.96 -12.86 -5.87
CA LEU A 84 -3.31 -14.02 -6.46
C LEU A 84 -4.25 -14.69 -7.47
N PRO A 85 -3.70 -15.32 -8.53
CA PRO A 85 -4.49 -16.20 -9.38
C PRO A 85 -5.11 -17.32 -8.53
N THR A 86 -6.41 -17.53 -8.72
CA THR A 86 -7.19 -18.64 -8.14
C THR A 86 -6.98 -19.92 -8.92
#